data_AF-A0A954F5M7-F1
#
_entry.id   AF-A0A954F5M7-F1
#
_cell.length_a   1.000
_cell.length_b   1.000
_cell.length_c   1.000
_cell.angle_alpha   90.00
_cell.angle_beta   90.00
_cell.angle_gamma   90.00
#
_symmetry.space_group_name_H-M   'P 1'
#
loop_
_entity.id
_entity.type
_entity.pdbx_description
1 polymer ?
#
loop_
_entity_poly.entity_id
_entity_poly.type
_entity_poly.pdbx_seq_one_letter_code
_entity_poly.pdbx_strand_id
1 'polypeptide(L)'
;MMLSLAILGQESQSESWRFLEVPPAWVLAMVLLPLVLGIAFLAYRREPVTPRVRWTLITLRSLSLIALLLVLFRPVRVQSRENVEAPEVLILVDDSASMARKDSYLSNPELRSKVREFAGSAPEETRRADLAQRFLDGPFLPALEAKGYKTQGYHFSNALSPITSAENSRAKGVATHLGSALSSALATQRNRHVTQVVVLSDGRVTGGSDALEAGLGARAAGIPVH
;
A
#
# COMPACT_ATOMS: atom_id res chain seq x y z
N MET A 1 -9.97 12.42 -24.69
CA MET A 1 -10.34 11.03 -25.00
C MET A 1 -9.06 10.20 -25.03
N MET A 2 -8.89 9.32 -24.04
CA MET A 2 -8.07 8.10 -24.08
C MET A 2 -6.53 8.20 -24.18
N LEU A 3 -5.82 8.95 -23.32
CA LEU A 3 -4.37 8.73 -23.15
C LEU A 3 -3.82 9.33 -21.84
N SER A 4 -4.30 8.89 -20.67
CA SER A 4 -3.59 9.11 -19.40
C SER A 4 -4.10 8.18 -18.29
N LEU A 5 -4.15 6.87 -18.56
CA LEU A 5 -4.52 5.85 -17.55
C LEU A 5 -3.42 4.80 -17.32
N ALA A 6 -2.25 4.96 -17.95
CA ALA A 6 -1.17 3.95 -17.95
C ALA A 6 0.02 4.29 -17.03
N ILE A 7 -0.16 5.21 -16.06
CA ILE A 7 0.90 5.56 -15.10
C ILE A 7 0.68 4.89 -13.71
N LEU A 8 -0.51 4.33 -13.45
CA LEU A 8 -0.81 3.61 -12.22
C LEU A 8 -0.25 2.18 -12.29
N GLY A 9 0.99 2.02 -11.81
CA GLY A 9 1.67 0.73 -11.75
C GLY A 9 3.01 0.70 -12.46
N GLN A 10 3.74 1.82 -12.49
CA GLN A 10 5.18 1.75 -12.73
C GLN A 10 5.80 1.12 -11.47
N GLU A 11 5.96 -0.20 -11.48
CA GLU A 11 7.06 -0.83 -10.76
C GLU A 11 8.32 -0.09 -11.21
N SER A 12 8.74 0.94 -10.48
CA SER A 12 10.04 1.55 -10.70
C SER A 12 11.06 0.54 -10.21
N GLN A 13 11.37 -0.44 -11.05
CA GLN A 13 12.51 -1.32 -10.88
C GLN A 13 13.75 -0.43 -11.04
N SER A 14 14.14 0.22 -9.95
CA SER A 14 15.47 0.79 -9.84
C SER A 14 16.43 -0.37 -9.63
N GLU A 15 16.86 -0.98 -10.73
CA GLU A 15 17.97 -1.93 -10.73
C GLU A 15 19.26 -1.17 -10.42
N SER A 16 19.48 -0.85 -9.15
CA SER A 16 20.78 -0.35 -8.70
C SER A 16 21.65 -1.54 -8.28
N TRP A 17 22.70 -1.78 -9.07
CA TRP A 17 23.75 -2.73 -8.71
C TRP A 17 24.50 -2.17 -7.50
N ARG A 18 24.10 -2.56 -6.29
CA ARG A 18 24.81 -2.22 -5.07
C ARG A 18 25.64 -3.40 -4.60
N PHE A 19 26.96 -3.26 -4.75
CA PHE A 19 27.96 -4.15 -4.20
C PHE A 19 28.18 -3.78 -2.72
N LEU A 20 27.45 -4.39 -1.79
CA LEU A 20 27.54 -4.01 -0.37
C LEU A 20 28.91 -4.35 0.26
N GLU A 21 29.62 -5.37 -0.23
CA GLU A 21 30.89 -5.82 0.35
C GLU A 21 31.85 -6.43 -0.69
N VAL A 22 31.86 -5.92 -1.92
CA VAL A 22 32.89 -6.33 -2.90
C VAL A 22 34.05 -5.35 -2.77
N PRO A 23 35.30 -5.81 -2.47
CA PRO A 23 36.46 -4.95 -2.64
C PRO A 23 36.39 -4.33 -4.04
N PRO A 24 36.65 -3.02 -4.19
CA PRO A 24 36.49 -2.36 -5.47
C PRO A 24 37.12 -3.17 -6.61
N ALA A 25 36.46 -3.26 -7.77
CA ALA A 25 36.93 -4.10 -8.89
C ALA A 25 38.39 -3.84 -9.28
N TRP A 26 38.89 -2.63 -9.02
CA TRP A 26 40.30 -2.27 -9.19
C TRP A 26 41.24 -2.99 -8.21
N VAL A 27 40.85 -3.29 -6.96
CA VAL A 27 41.66 -4.06 -6.00
C VAL A 27 41.79 -5.50 -6.48
N LEU A 28 40.70 -6.07 -7.01
CA LEU A 28 40.72 -7.42 -7.57
C LEU A 28 41.65 -7.50 -8.79
N ALA A 29 41.57 -6.52 -9.69
CA ALA A 29 42.36 -6.49 -10.92
C ALA A 29 43.83 -6.08 -10.70
N MET A 30 44.11 -5.12 -9.82
CA MET A 30 45.44 -4.53 -9.65
C MET A 30 46.26 -5.18 -8.53
N VAL A 31 45.64 -5.86 -7.57
CA VAL A 31 46.35 -6.44 -6.42
C VAL A 31 46.27 -7.96 -6.45
N LEU A 32 45.06 -8.51 -6.51
CA LEU A 32 44.86 -9.96 -6.36
C LEU A 32 45.34 -10.74 -7.60
N LEU A 33 45.00 -10.26 -8.80
CA LEU A 33 45.40 -10.89 -10.07
C LEU A 33 46.93 -10.96 -10.25
N PRO A 34 47.71 -9.86 -10.11
CA PRO A 34 49.16 -9.92 -10.22
C PRO A 34 49.83 -10.68 -9.07
N LEU A 35 49.24 -10.70 -7.87
CA LEU A 35 49.76 -11.50 -6.75
C LEU A 35 49.66 -13.00 -7.05
N VAL A 36 48.51 -13.47 -7.55
CA VAL A 36 48.32 -14.88 -7.93
C VAL A 36 49.23 -15.28 -9.09
N LEU A 37 49.30 -14.44 -10.14
CA LEU A 37 50.19 -14.67 -11.29
C LEU A 37 51.67 -14.63 -10.89
N GLY A 38 52.04 -13.71 -9.99
CA GLY A 38 53.40 -13.55 -9.48
C GLY A 38 53.84 -14.75 -8.64
N ILE A 39 52.98 -15.27 -7.75
CA ILE A 39 53.25 -16.48 -6.97
C ILE A 39 53.36 -17.71 -7.88
N ALA A 40 52.47 -17.85 -8.88
CA ALA A 40 52.54 -18.93 -9.85
C ALA A 40 53.82 -18.88 -10.70
N PHE A 41 54.24 -17.68 -11.11
CA PHE A 41 55.49 -17.46 -11.85
C PHE A 41 56.73 -17.75 -11.00
N LEU A 42 56.75 -17.31 -9.73
CA LEU A 42 57.88 -17.56 -8.82
C LEU A 42 58.06 -19.05 -8.49
N ALA A 43 56.94 -19.76 -8.29
CA ALA A 43 56.96 -21.20 -7.98
C ALA A 43 57.60 -22.02 -9.11
N TYR A 44 57.31 -21.69 -10.37
CA TYR A 44 57.82 -22.43 -11.55
C TYR A 44 59.11 -21.88 -12.15
N ARG A 45 59.63 -20.75 -11.66
CA ARG A 45 60.87 -20.15 -12.18
C ARG A 45 62.11 -21.03 -11.93
N ARG A 46 62.05 -21.96 -10.96
CA ARG A 46 63.19 -22.79 -10.54
C ARG A 46 63.11 -24.26 -10.96
N GLU A 47 62.07 -24.69 -11.68
CA GLU A 47 61.90 -26.09 -12.07
C GLU A 47 62.29 -26.33 -13.54
N PRO A 48 63.10 -27.38 -13.83
CA PRO A 48 63.56 -27.71 -15.18
C PRO A 48 62.46 -28.44 -15.96
N VAL A 49 61.41 -27.70 -16.35
CA VAL A 49 60.26 -28.25 -17.10
C VAL A 49 60.18 -27.63 -18.48
N THR A 50 59.75 -28.41 -19.48
CA THR A 50 59.55 -27.90 -20.85
C THR A 50 58.56 -26.74 -20.87
N PRO A 51 58.80 -25.70 -21.69
CA PRO A 51 58.06 -24.43 -21.61
C PRO A 51 56.56 -24.57 -21.83
N ARG A 52 56.09 -25.54 -22.64
CA ARG A 52 54.66 -25.82 -22.84
C ARG A 52 53.98 -26.34 -21.57
N VAL A 53 54.60 -27.31 -20.90
CA VAL A 53 54.07 -27.89 -19.66
C VAL A 53 54.06 -26.84 -18.54
N ARG A 54 55.09 -25.99 -18.47
CA ARG A 54 55.15 -24.88 -17.53
C ARG A 54 53.97 -23.92 -17.68
N TRP A 55 53.66 -23.50 -18.91
CA TRP A 55 52.53 -22.59 -19.16
C TRP A 55 51.18 -23.25 -18.83
N THR A 56 50.98 -24.54 -19.15
CA THR A 56 49.76 -25.28 -18.79
C THR A 56 49.55 -25.41 -17.28
N LEU A 57 50.62 -25.66 -16.52
CA LEU A 57 50.53 -25.79 -15.06
C LEU A 57 50.29 -24.43 -14.38
N ILE A 58 50.88 -23.35 -14.91
CA ILE A 58 50.64 -21.98 -14.45
C ILE A 58 49.19 -21.58 -14.69
N THR A 59 48.64 -21.83 -15.88
CA THR A 59 47.25 -21.48 -16.20
C THR A 59 46.26 -22.28 -15.36
N LEU A 60 46.46 -23.59 -15.21
CA LEU A 60 45.57 -24.44 -14.42
C LEU A 60 45.57 -24.04 -12.94
N ARG A 61 46.74 -23.75 -12.35
CA ARG A 61 46.84 -23.31 -10.96
C ARG A 61 46.23 -21.92 -10.75
N SER A 62 46.46 -20.99 -11.67
CA SER A 62 45.83 -19.67 -11.63
C SER A 62 44.31 -19.77 -11.72
N LEU A 63 43.79 -20.62 -12.61
CA LEU A 63 42.35 -20.85 -12.76
C LEU A 63 41.74 -21.46 -11.50
N SER A 64 42.42 -22.39 -10.83
CA SER A 64 41.95 -22.99 -9.57
C SER A 64 41.88 -21.95 -8.43
N LEU A 65 42.86 -21.05 -8.34
CA LEU A 65 42.87 -19.98 -7.34
C LEU A 65 41.80 -18.94 -7.64
N ILE A 66 41.58 -18.59 -8.92
CA ILE A 66 40.49 -17.72 -9.36
C ILE A 66 39.13 -18.34 -9.02
N ALA A 67 38.94 -19.63 -9.28
CA ALA A 67 37.70 -20.34 -8.95
C ALA A 67 37.45 -20.37 -7.43
N LEU A 68 38.49 -20.66 -6.63
CA LEU A 68 38.40 -20.63 -5.17
C LEU A 68 38.00 -19.23 -4.66
N LEU A 69 38.58 -18.18 -5.24
CA LEU A 69 38.24 -16.79 -4.92
C LEU A 69 36.80 -16.45 -5.30
N LEU A 70 36.34 -16.84 -6.48
CA LEU A 70 34.95 -16.61 -6.92
C LEU A 70 33.93 -17.29 -5.99
N VAL A 71 34.23 -18.50 -5.51
CA VAL A 71 33.39 -19.20 -4.55
C VAL A 71 33.41 -18.51 -3.18
N LEU A 72 34.59 -18.05 -2.73
CA LEU A 72 34.74 -17.32 -1.46
C LEU A 72 33.98 -15.99 -1.48
N PHE A 73 33.96 -15.29 -2.61
CA PHE A 73 33.25 -14.02 -2.77
C PHE A 73 31.73 -14.14 -2.84
N ARG A 74 31.17 -15.36 -2.89
CA ARG A 74 29.72 -15.64 -2.85
C ARG A 74 28.89 -14.58 -3.61
N PRO A 75 28.84 -14.63 -4.95
CA PRO A 75 28.04 -13.69 -5.73
C PRO A 75 26.56 -13.85 -5.37
N VAL A 76 26.04 -12.98 -4.51
CA VAL A 76 24.63 -12.96 -4.14
C VAL A 76 23.92 -11.93 -5.01
N ARG A 77 22.85 -12.36 -5.67
CA ARG A 77 21.93 -11.47 -6.40
C ARG A 77 20.89 -10.93 -5.42
N VAL A 78 21.06 -9.70 -4.96
CA VAL A 78 20.06 -9.02 -4.11
C VAL A 78 18.98 -8.43 -5.02
N GLN A 79 17.75 -8.89 -4.85
CA GLN A 79 16.58 -8.29 -5.48
C GLN A 79 15.83 -7.50 -4.41
N SER A 80 15.90 -6.17 -4.49
CA SER A 80 15.08 -5.31 -3.64
C SER A 80 13.76 -5.05 -4.36
N ARG A 81 12.65 -5.55 -3.82
CA ARG A 81 11.31 -5.19 -4.28
C ARG A 81 10.82 -4.04 -3.41
N GLU A 82 10.84 -2.84 -3.96
CA GLU A 82 10.16 -1.69 -3.33
C GLU A 82 8.68 -1.78 -3.70
N ASN A 83 7.86 -2.29 -2.77
CA ASN A 83 6.42 -2.35 -2.96
C ASN A 83 5.85 -0.99 -2.55
N VAL A 84 5.60 -0.11 -3.53
CA VAL A 84 4.89 1.14 -3.29
C VAL A 84 3.42 0.81 -3.10
N GLU A 85 3.00 0.63 -1.85
CA GLU A 85 1.59 0.42 -1.52
C GLU A 85 0.82 1.72 -1.73
N ALA A 86 -0.21 1.68 -2.58
CA ALA A 86 -1.10 2.81 -2.76
C ALA A 86 -1.84 3.10 -1.45
N PRO A 87 -1.93 4.37 -1.02
CA PRO A 87 -2.62 4.72 0.22
C PRO A 87 -4.09 4.35 0.16
N GLU A 88 -4.57 3.66 1.19
CA GLU A 88 -5.97 3.22 1.30
C GLU A 88 -6.75 4.17 2.24
N VAL A 89 -7.99 4.49 1.86
CA VAL A 89 -8.95 5.27 2.66
C VAL A 89 -10.15 4.39 2.96
N LEU A 90 -10.47 4.28 4.25
CA LEU A 90 -11.64 3.54 4.71
C LEU A 90 -12.85 4.45 4.79
N ILE A 91 -13.98 3.99 4.27
CA ILE A 91 -15.23 4.73 4.27
C ILE A 91 -16.24 3.91 5.06
N LEU A 92 -16.66 4.42 6.22
CA LEU A 92 -17.69 3.80 7.06
C LEU A 92 -19.01 4.55 6.85
N VAL A 93 -20.01 3.87 6.32
CA VAL A 93 -21.33 4.43 6.02
C VAL A 93 -22.36 3.83 6.97
N ASP A 94 -23.03 4.70 7.71
CA ASP A 94 -24.09 4.31 8.62
C ASP A 94 -25.29 3.75 7.85
N ASP A 95 -25.69 2.52 8.18
CA ASP A 95 -26.84 1.82 7.60
C ASP A 95 -27.96 1.61 8.62
N SER A 96 -27.97 2.39 9.69
CA SER A 96 -29.02 2.34 10.72
C SER A 96 -30.38 2.84 10.21
N ALA A 97 -31.45 2.45 10.89
CA ALA A 97 -32.83 2.81 10.55
C ALA A 97 -33.08 4.33 10.55
N SER A 98 -32.28 5.12 11.27
CA SER A 98 -32.35 6.58 11.22
C SER A 98 -31.98 7.15 9.85
N MET A 99 -31.14 6.45 9.09
CA MET A 99 -30.71 6.83 7.75
C MET A 99 -31.82 6.64 6.70
N ALA A 100 -32.87 5.86 7.01
CA ALA A 100 -34.05 5.71 6.17
C ALA A 100 -35.01 6.91 6.25
N ARG A 101 -34.80 7.84 7.20
CA ARG A 101 -35.63 9.02 7.39
C ARG A 101 -35.48 10.00 6.22
N LYS A 102 -36.56 10.74 5.96
CA LYS A 102 -36.63 11.81 4.98
C LYS A 102 -36.84 13.11 5.74
N ASP A 103 -36.01 14.10 5.46
CA ASP A 103 -36.04 15.38 6.17
C ASP A 103 -36.59 16.46 5.25
N SER A 104 -37.54 17.25 5.76
CA SER A 104 -38.21 18.30 4.97
C SER A 104 -37.45 19.64 4.93
N TYR A 105 -36.46 19.80 5.82
CA TYR A 105 -35.63 21.01 5.98
C TYR A 105 -36.43 22.34 5.99
N LEU A 106 -37.68 22.31 6.47
CA LEU A 106 -38.61 23.46 6.41
C LEU A 106 -38.09 24.69 7.15
N SER A 107 -37.34 24.48 8.22
CA SER A 107 -36.76 25.55 9.04
C SER A 107 -35.60 26.28 8.35
N ASN A 108 -35.04 25.75 7.26
CA ASN A 108 -33.87 26.32 6.60
C ASN A 108 -33.99 26.25 5.06
N PRO A 109 -34.63 27.27 4.44
CA PRO A 109 -34.89 27.30 3.00
C PRO A 109 -33.63 27.20 2.12
N GLU A 110 -32.50 27.73 2.58
CA GLU A 110 -31.21 27.65 1.86
C GLU A 110 -30.64 26.23 1.85
N LEU A 111 -30.72 25.53 2.98
CA LEU A 111 -30.29 24.13 3.04
C LEU A 111 -31.19 23.26 2.16
N ARG A 112 -32.50 23.51 2.19
CA ARG A 112 -33.48 22.82 1.37
C ARG A 112 -33.20 22.97 -0.13
N SER A 113 -32.83 24.17 -0.60
CA SER A 113 -32.50 24.38 -2.01
C SER A 113 -31.23 23.63 -2.41
N LYS A 114 -30.18 23.68 -1.59
CA LYS A 114 -28.91 22.95 -1.82
C LYS A 114 -29.12 21.43 -1.84
N VAL A 115 -29.89 20.89 -0.89
CA VAL A 115 -30.20 19.46 -0.85
C VAL A 115 -31.01 19.06 -2.07
N ARG A 116 -31.98 19.88 -2.51
CA ARG A 116 -32.76 19.61 -3.72
C ARG A 116 -31.88 19.60 -4.97
N GLU A 117 -30.98 20.57 -5.11
CA GLU A 117 -30.02 20.65 -6.21
C GLU A 117 -29.11 19.42 -6.24
N PHE A 118 -28.58 19.02 -5.09
CA PHE A 118 -27.70 17.88 -4.95
C PHE A 118 -28.41 16.53 -5.17
N ALA A 119 -29.60 16.36 -4.60
CA ALA A 119 -30.39 15.13 -4.68
C ALA A 119 -31.12 14.97 -6.02
N GLY A 120 -31.31 16.05 -6.78
CA GLY A 120 -32.14 16.08 -7.99
C GLY A 120 -33.63 15.80 -7.74
N SER A 121 -34.06 15.74 -6.48
CA SER A 121 -35.43 15.44 -6.04
C SER A 121 -35.80 16.27 -4.82
N ALA A 122 -37.09 16.29 -4.47
CA ALA A 122 -37.54 17.02 -3.29
C ALA A 122 -36.91 16.38 -2.02
N PRO A 123 -36.39 17.17 -1.06
CA PRO A 123 -35.79 16.62 0.16
C PRO A 123 -36.74 15.73 0.96
N GLU A 124 -38.06 15.95 0.84
CA GLU A 124 -39.11 15.12 1.44
C GLU A 124 -39.22 13.71 0.86
N GLU A 125 -38.66 13.48 -0.33
CA GLU A 125 -38.74 12.20 -1.04
C GLU A 125 -37.45 11.39 -0.90
N THR A 126 -36.33 12.07 -0.64
CA THR A 126 -34.99 11.49 -0.52
C THR A 126 -34.68 11.03 0.91
N ARG A 127 -34.13 9.81 1.07
CA ARG A 127 -33.66 9.34 2.39
C ARG A 127 -32.26 9.90 2.68
N ARG A 128 -31.90 10.02 3.96
CA ARG A 128 -30.52 10.39 4.36
C ARG A 128 -29.47 9.44 3.77
N ALA A 129 -29.77 8.14 3.74
CA ALA A 129 -28.92 7.12 3.11
C ALA A 129 -28.69 7.39 1.62
N ASP A 130 -29.72 7.80 0.88
CA ASP A 130 -29.61 8.09 -0.55
C ASP A 130 -28.76 9.35 -0.79
N LEU A 131 -28.84 10.35 0.11
CA LEU A 131 -27.97 11.53 0.06
C LEU A 131 -26.51 11.17 0.33
N ALA A 132 -26.24 10.34 1.35
CA ALA A 132 -24.90 9.87 1.68
C ALA A 132 -24.31 9.06 0.51
N GLN A 133 -25.09 8.15 -0.07
CA GLN A 133 -24.67 7.35 -1.22
C GLN A 133 -24.36 8.23 -2.45
N ARG A 134 -25.22 9.21 -2.76
CA ARG A 134 -24.95 10.18 -3.85
C ARG A 134 -23.71 11.01 -3.61
N PHE A 135 -23.41 11.37 -2.35
CA PHE A 135 -22.18 12.07 -2.00
C PHE A 135 -20.94 11.22 -2.20
N LEU A 136 -21.01 9.94 -1.84
CA LEU A 136 -19.93 8.99 -2.07
C LEU A 136 -19.69 8.80 -3.57
N ASP A 137 -20.73 8.42 -4.31
CA ASP A 137 -20.60 8.05 -5.73
C ASP A 137 -20.33 9.25 -6.65
N GLY A 138 -20.81 10.44 -6.27
CA GLY A 138 -20.68 11.66 -7.06
C GLY A 138 -19.34 12.35 -6.83
N PRO A 139 -19.23 13.30 -5.87
CA PRO A 139 -18.02 14.10 -5.70
C PRO A 139 -16.88 13.37 -4.98
N PHE A 140 -17.16 12.40 -4.11
CA PHE A 140 -16.16 11.94 -3.14
C PHE A 140 -15.25 10.82 -3.65
N LEU A 141 -15.81 9.69 -4.10
CA LEU A 141 -15.02 8.57 -4.61
C LEU A 141 -14.17 8.96 -5.83
N PRO A 142 -14.70 9.66 -6.86
CA PRO A 142 -13.88 10.09 -7.99
C PRO A 142 -12.77 11.06 -7.60
N ALA A 143 -12.98 11.92 -6.59
CA ALA A 143 -11.95 12.84 -6.10
C ALA A 143 -10.81 12.10 -5.36
N LEU A 144 -11.12 11.01 -4.66
CA LEU A 144 -10.12 10.15 -4.02
C LEU A 144 -9.34 9.33 -5.06
N GLU A 145 -10.04 8.74 -6.03
CA GLU A 145 -9.43 8.01 -7.13
C GLU A 145 -8.52 8.89 -7.99
N ALA A 146 -8.94 10.12 -8.30
CA ALA A 146 -8.14 11.09 -9.04
C ALA A 146 -6.83 11.48 -8.33
N LYS A 147 -6.81 11.37 -7.00
CA LYS A 147 -5.61 11.60 -6.17
C LYS A 147 -4.78 10.33 -5.95
N GLY A 148 -5.19 9.19 -6.51
CA GLY A 148 -4.47 7.91 -6.41
C GLY A 148 -4.75 7.12 -5.13
N TYR A 149 -5.79 7.48 -4.36
CA TYR A 149 -6.19 6.70 -3.19
C TYR A 149 -7.02 5.49 -3.61
N LYS A 150 -6.76 4.34 -2.97
CA LYS A 150 -7.67 3.20 -3.01
C LYS A 150 -8.73 3.38 -1.94
N THR A 151 -9.99 3.13 -2.27
CA THR A 151 -11.10 3.28 -1.32
C THR A 151 -11.71 1.93 -1.00
N GLN A 152 -12.03 1.73 0.27
CA GLN A 152 -12.75 0.53 0.73
C GLN A 152 -13.94 0.97 1.58
N GLY A 153 -15.14 0.71 1.05
CA GLY A 153 -16.39 1.03 1.71
C GLY A 153 -16.85 -0.09 2.63
N TYR A 154 -17.41 0.29 3.78
CA TYR A 154 -18.14 -0.59 4.69
C TYR A 154 -19.43 0.08 5.13
N HIS A 155 -20.52 -0.69 5.16
CA HIS A 155 -21.71 -0.34 5.91
C HIS A 155 -21.52 -0.74 7.37
N PHE A 156 -22.03 0.09 8.28
CA PHE A 156 -22.08 -0.26 9.68
C PHE A 156 -23.46 0.03 10.29
N SER A 157 -23.86 -0.86 11.19
CA SER A 157 -24.99 -0.63 12.08
C SER A 157 -24.71 -1.27 13.44
N ASN A 158 -25.19 -2.48 13.69
CA ASN A 158 -24.77 -3.31 14.83
C ASN A 158 -23.49 -4.12 14.52
N ALA A 159 -23.19 -4.34 13.24
CA ALA A 159 -22.00 -5.02 12.74
C ALA A 159 -21.44 -4.29 11.50
N LEU A 160 -20.20 -4.63 11.12
CA LEU A 160 -19.53 -4.11 9.94
C LEU A 160 -19.72 -5.07 8.76
N SER A 161 -20.10 -4.54 7.59
CA SER A 161 -20.24 -5.32 6.35
C SER A 161 -19.63 -4.56 5.17
N PRO A 162 -18.89 -5.21 4.26
CA PRO A 162 -18.29 -4.53 3.11
C PRO A 162 -19.34 -4.00 2.14
N ILE A 163 -19.09 -2.83 1.54
CA ILE A 163 -19.90 -2.28 0.45
C ILE A 163 -19.43 -2.94 -0.84
N THR A 164 -20.25 -3.80 -1.41
CA THR A 164 -20.08 -4.28 -2.80
C THR A 164 -20.91 -3.40 -3.73
N SER A 165 -20.39 -3.03 -4.91
CA SER A 165 -20.99 -2.06 -5.84
C SER A 165 -22.44 -2.34 -6.29
N ALA A 166 -23.02 -3.49 -5.95
CA ALA A 166 -24.42 -3.83 -6.23
C ALA A 166 -25.37 -3.63 -5.04
N GLU A 167 -24.86 -3.38 -3.83
CA GLU A 167 -25.68 -3.19 -2.63
C GLU A 167 -25.70 -1.72 -2.22
N ASN A 168 -26.81 -1.05 -2.53
CA ASN A 168 -27.13 0.23 -1.91
C ASN A 168 -27.42 0.03 -0.43
N SER A 169 -27.13 1.06 0.37
CA SER A 169 -27.54 1.14 1.78
C SER A 169 -29.00 0.75 1.94
N ARG A 170 -29.26 -0.23 2.81
CA ARG A 170 -30.61 -0.73 3.09
C ARG A 170 -31.29 0.10 4.18
N ALA A 171 -30.51 0.82 4.98
CA ALA A 171 -30.92 1.64 6.11
C ALA A 171 -31.88 0.88 7.05
N LYS A 172 -31.51 -0.37 7.39
CA LYS A 172 -32.32 -1.30 8.20
C LYS A 172 -31.67 -1.66 9.53
N GLY A 173 -30.47 -1.16 9.80
CA GLY A 173 -29.73 -1.44 11.02
C GLY A 173 -30.50 -0.97 12.27
N VAL A 174 -30.58 -1.83 13.28
CA VAL A 174 -31.29 -1.54 14.54
C VAL A 174 -30.49 -0.67 15.51
N ALA A 175 -29.19 -0.50 15.26
CA ALA A 175 -28.29 0.26 16.11
C ALA A 175 -27.18 0.94 15.28
N THR A 176 -26.45 1.83 15.94
CA THR A 176 -25.35 2.64 15.41
C THR A 176 -24.15 2.43 16.32
N HIS A 177 -23.49 1.28 16.18
CA HIS A 177 -22.34 0.86 16.97
C HIS A 177 -21.03 1.39 16.36
N LEU A 178 -20.86 2.71 16.37
CA LEU A 178 -19.73 3.37 15.72
C LEU A 178 -18.37 2.90 16.26
N GLY A 179 -18.20 2.81 17.59
CA GLY A 179 -16.93 2.39 18.18
C GLY A 179 -16.55 0.96 17.81
N SER A 180 -17.53 0.05 17.78
CA SER A 180 -17.31 -1.35 17.41
C SER A 180 -17.02 -1.48 15.91
N ALA A 181 -17.71 -0.70 15.08
CA ALA A 181 -17.47 -0.65 13.63
C ALA A 181 -16.07 -0.11 13.31
N LEU A 182 -15.64 0.98 13.94
CA LEU A 182 -14.31 1.56 13.77
C LEU A 182 -13.22 0.57 14.22
N SER A 183 -13.37 -0.04 15.39
CA SER A 183 -12.42 -1.03 15.90
C SER A 183 -12.32 -2.25 14.97
N SER A 184 -13.45 -2.72 14.45
CA SER A 184 -13.50 -3.85 13.51
C SER A 184 -12.89 -3.51 12.15
N ALA A 185 -13.12 -2.30 11.66
CA ALA A 185 -12.54 -1.82 10.41
C ALA A 185 -11.01 -1.74 10.52
N LEU A 186 -10.49 -1.17 11.62
CA LEU A 186 -9.06 -1.12 11.88
C LEU A 186 -8.45 -2.52 12.09
N ALA A 187 -9.16 -3.43 12.76
CA ALA A 187 -8.69 -4.81 12.95
C ALA A 187 -8.59 -5.60 11.63
N THR A 188 -9.42 -5.28 10.64
CA THR A 188 -9.43 -5.92 9.32
C THR A 188 -8.23 -5.51 8.45
N GLN A 189 -7.48 -4.50 8.85
CA GLN A 189 -6.47 -3.82 8.03
C GLN A 189 -5.03 -4.26 8.29
N ARG A 190 -4.84 -5.43 8.93
CA ARG A 190 -3.49 -6.00 9.13
C ARG A 190 -2.84 -6.23 7.76
N ASN A 191 -1.68 -5.60 7.53
CA ASN A 191 -0.93 -5.57 6.26
C ASN A 191 -1.52 -4.69 5.14
N ARG A 192 -2.19 -3.58 5.47
CA ARG A 192 -2.60 -2.57 4.49
C ARG A 192 -2.15 -1.19 4.91
N HIS A 193 -1.74 -0.37 3.94
CA HIS A 193 -1.37 1.02 4.17
C HIS A 193 -2.60 1.95 4.26
N VAL A 194 -3.37 1.80 5.35
CA VAL A 194 -4.51 2.69 5.64
C VAL A 194 -3.98 4.03 6.10
N THR A 195 -4.37 5.08 5.38
CA THR A 195 -3.97 6.45 5.69
C THR A 195 -5.04 7.20 6.48
N GLN A 196 -6.32 6.92 6.23
CA GLN A 196 -7.43 7.69 6.80
C GLN A 196 -8.69 6.82 6.93
N VAL A 197 -9.54 7.17 7.90
CA VAL A 197 -10.93 6.68 8.01
C VAL A 197 -11.88 7.86 7.87
N VAL A 198 -12.96 7.68 7.12
CA VAL A 198 -14.01 8.67 6.92
C VAL A 198 -15.34 8.04 7.33
N VAL A 199 -16.06 8.68 8.23
CA VAL A 199 -17.33 8.21 8.78
C VAL A 199 -18.48 9.08 8.28
N LEU A 200 -19.46 8.45 7.64
CA LEU A 200 -20.71 9.09 7.23
C LEU A 200 -21.84 8.55 8.10
N SER A 201 -22.37 9.38 9.00
CA SER A 201 -23.46 9.04 9.91
C SER A 201 -24.32 10.26 10.19
N ASP A 202 -25.55 10.05 10.68
CA ASP A 202 -26.41 11.12 11.19
C ASP A 202 -26.01 11.61 12.61
N GLY A 203 -24.87 11.11 13.13
CA GLY A 203 -24.20 11.62 14.32
C GLY A 203 -24.68 11.01 15.64
N ARG A 204 -25.58 10.02 15.60
CA ARG A 204 -26.10 9.37 16.79
C ARG A 204 -25.41 8.03 17.06
N VAL A 205 -24.74 7.90 18.18
CA VAL A 205 -24.28 6.61 18.68
C VAL A 205 -25.35 6.04 19.60
N THR A 206 -25.73 4.78 19.39
CA THR A 206 -26.80 4.11 20.17
C THR A 206 -26.34 2.91 20.98
N GLY A 207 -25.07 2.50 20.82
CA GLY A 207 -24.48 1.41 21.57
C GLY A 207 -23.12 0.99 21.02
N GLY A 208 -22.70 -0.24 21.34
CA GLY A 208 -21.39 -0.77 20.99
C GLY A 208 -20.30 -0.33 21.97
N SER A 209 -19.05 -0.54 21.59
CA SER A 209 -17.90 -0.01 22.31
C SER A 209 -17.83 1.51 22.19
N ASP A 210 -17.12 2.15 23.13
CA ASP A 210 -17.00 3.60 23.16
C ASP A 210 -16.35 4.12 21.85
N ALA A 211 -17.04 5.04 21.18
CA ALA A 211 -16.57 5.66 19.95
C ALA A 211 -15.33 6.52 20.20
N LEU A 212 -15.22 7.14 21.38
CA LEU A 212 -14.05 7.95 21.74
C LEU A 212 -12.83 7.07 21.94
N GLU A 213 -12.97 5.95 22.65
CA GLU A 213 -11.90 4.98 22.85
C GLU A 213 -11.41 4.39 21.51
N ALA A 214 -12.34 4.02 20.61
CA ALA A 214 -12.00 3.55 19.27
C ALA A 214 -11.28 4.63 18.44
N GLY A 215 -11.68 5.89 18.57
CA GLY A 215 -11.02 7.03 17.93
C GLY A 215 -9.60 7.27 18.46
N LEU A 216 -9.38 7.11 19.77
CA LEU A 216 -8.04 7.15 20.37
C LEU A 216 -7.16 6.00 19.85
N GLY A 217 -7.73 4.80 19.68
CA GLY A 217 -7.06 3.67 19.05
C GLY A 217 -6.61 3.97 17.61
N ALA A 218 -7.49 4.58 16.81
CA ALA A 218 -7.16 5.02 15.45
C ALA A 218 -6.01 6.05 15.45
N ARG A 219 -6.07 7.04 16.34
CA ARG A 219 -5.03 8.06 16.51
C ARG A 219 -3.69 7.46 16.93
N ALA A 220 -3.69 6.48 17.84
CA ALA A 220 -2.49 5.78 18.26
C ALA A 220 -1.84 4.99 17.11
N ALA A 221 -2.65 4.51 16.16
CA ALA A 221 -2.17 3.88 14.92
C ALA A 221 -1.72 4.90 13.84
N GLY A 222 -1.80 6.21 14.12
CA GLY A 222 -1.47 7.26 13.16
C GLY A 222 -2.53 7.47 12.07
N ILE A 223 -3.73 6.93 12.25
CA ILE A 223 -4.82 6.98 11.26
C ILE A 223 -5.84 8.04 11.73
N PRO A 224 -5.89 9.23 11.11
CA PRO A 224 -6.93 10.21 11.38
C PRO A 224 -8.32 9.66 11.00
N VAL A 225 -9.31 10.02 11.82
CA VAL A 225 -10.73 9.72 11.59
C VAL A 225 -11.45 11.03 11.32
N HIS A 226 -12.19 11.08 10.21
CA HIS A 226 -12.96 12.23 9.74
C HIS A 226 -14.46 11.96 9.80
#